data_AF-A0A5K3EUX7-F1
#
_entry.id   AF-A0A5K3EUX7-F1
#
_cell.length_a   1.000
_cell.length_b   1.000
_cell.length_c   1.000
_cell.angle_alpha   90.00
_cell.angle_beta   90.00
_cell.angle_gamma   90.00
#
_symmetry.space_group_name_H-M   'P 1'
#
loop_
_entity.id
_entity.type
_entity.pdbx_description
1 polymer ?
#
loop_
_entity_poly.entity_id
_entity_poly.type
_entity_poly.pdbx_seq_one_letter_code
_entity_poly.pdbx_strand_id
1 'polypeptide(L)'
;MQIFCAYRQGIVDPETVSTQPTTSSIMANSKVEPKGLSVASDTTSSAAVGVRIPPAWLRPRSALGRLAAGQSLCAKSTEAAPPSLPLKVAYEPQPTKPKPVYATDSKKLLVSPRQRGNVLLEMIRHVAWEYSDIEPDYIFGPCHCAFFLSLRYHNLNPEYIFERLHKLQSTFQLIVLIVLVDVDDAHHPLKELNKFGLTQNVTVMLAWSPLEAARYLECFKASINKPPEDLQPEAGEAGSAAKKDQLALATDFFTALRVVSRSDAAALLSKFGTVSEVIKADKKSLESCIGIGSVKVSIFHIIVTFLGREDLRSTSLRLQKGEY
;
A
#
# COMPACT_ATOMS: atom_id res chain seq x y z
N MET A 1 6.61 -2.41 -4.51
CA MET A 1 6.32 -0.97 -4.29
C MET A 1 6.53 -0.11 -5.53
N GLN A 2 7.73 -0.04 -6.13
CA GLN A 2 8.02 0.87 -7.26
C GLN A 2 6.99 0.85 -8.42
N ILE A 3 6.48 -0.33 -8.83
CA ILE A 3 5.42 -0.46 -9.86
C ILE A 3 4.19 0.41 -9.56
N PHE A 4 3.71 0.43 -8.31
CA PHE A 4 2.53 1.23 -7.92
C PHE A 4 2.83 2.73 -7.90
N CYS A 5 4.08 3.14 -7.66
CA CYS A 5 4.51 4.52 -7.79
C CYS A 5 4.58 4.95 -9.27
N ALA A 6 5.14 4.11 -10.14
CA ALA A 6 5.22 4.37 -11.58
C ALA A 6 3.83 4.44 -12.23
N TYR A 7 2.90 3.56 -11.84
CA TYR A 7 1.50 3.65 -12.26
C TYR A 7 0.86 4.98 -11.82
N ARG A 8 1.01 5.38 -10.55
CA ARG A 8 0.49 6.67 -10.03
C ARG A 8 1.14 7.90 -10.67
N GLN A 9 2.31 7.75 -11.30
CA GLN A 9 2.98 8.78 -12.10
C GLN A 9 2.49 8.81 -13.57
N GLY A 10 1.60 7.88 -13.98
CA GLY A 10 1.09 7.79 -15.35
C GLY A 10 2.06 7.15 -16.35
N ILE A 11 3.08 6.43 -15.87
CA ILE A 11 4.16 5.84 -16.69
C ILE A 11 3.78 4.44 -17.21
N VAL A 12 2.75 3.80 -16.64
CA VAL A 12 2.37 2.41 -16.92
C VAL A 12 0.88 2.31 -17.23
N ASP A 13 0.52 1.70 -18.37
CA ASP A 13 -0.86 1.48 -18.77
C ASP A 13 -1.62 0.50 -17.84
N PRO A 14 -2.93 0.70 -17.62
CA PRO A 14 -3.71 -0.06 -16.65
C PRO A 14 -3.94 -1.52 -17.02
N GLU A 15 -3.90 -1.88 -18.30
CA GLU A 15 -4.05 -3.28 -18.73
C GLU A 15 -2.75 -4.09 -18.54
N THR A 16 -1.58 -3.42 -18.53
CA THR A 16 -0.25 -4.05 -18.38
C THR A 16 0.03 -4.56 -16.97
N VAL A 17 -0.78 -4.16 -15.98
CA VAL A 17 -0.69 -4.60 -14.58
C VAL A 17 -1.58 -5.83 -14.31
N SER A 18 -2.42 -6.23 -15.29
CA SER A 18 -3.24 -7.44 -15.21
C SER A 18 -2.39 -8.69 -15.43
N THR A 19 -2.22 -9.51 -14.38
CA THR A 19 -1.52 -10.82 -14.48
C THR A 19 -2.35 -11.93 -15.11
N GLN A 20 -3.60 -11.63 -15.51
CA GLN A 20 -4.46 -12.54 -16.31
C GLN A 20 -4.03 -12.46 -17.79
N PRO A 21 -3.85 -13.60 -18.50
CA PRO A 21 -3.46 -13.59 -19.91
C PRO A 21 -4.58 -13.02 -20.79
N THR A 22 -4.33 -11.85 -21.39
CA THR A 22 -5.27 -11.19 -22.28
C THR A 22 -5.36 -11.96 -23.61
N THR A 23 -6.46 -12.68 -23.84
CA THR A 23 -6.73 -13.42 -25.09
C THR A 23 -7.17 -12.50 -26.24
N SER A 24 -6.35 -11.50 -26.56
CA SER A 24 -6.55 -10.63 -27.73
C SER A 24 -6.31 -11.40 -29.03
N SER A 25 -7.38 -11.98 -29.58
CA SER A 25 -7.35 -12.67 -30.88
C SER A 25 -7.11 -11.67 -32.02
N ILE A 26 -5.86 -11.55 -32.45
CA ILE A 26 -5.47 -10.79 -33.65
C ILE A 26 -5.61 -11.72 -34.85
N MET A 27 -6.81 -11.77 -35.44
CA MET A 27 -6.98 -12.42 -36.75
C MET A 27 -6.42 -11.51 -37.85
N ALA A 28 -5.47 -12.05 -38.61
CA ALA A 28 -4.85 -11.34 -39.74
C ALA A 28 -5.84 -11.18 -40.90
N ASN A 29 -5.73 -10.05 -41.62
CA ASN A 29 -6.61 -9.71 -42.72
C ASN A 29 -6.17 -10.39 -44.04
N SER A 30 -7.00 -11.28 -44.59
CA SER A 30 -6.79 -11.91 -45.91
C SER A 30 -8.01 -11.77 -46.83
N LYS A 31 -8.01 -10.70 -47.61
CA LYS A 31 -8.95 -10.32 -48.68
C LYS A 31 -9.27 -11.43 -49.69
N VAL A 32 -10.53 -11.87 -49.75
CA VAL A 32 -11.20 -12.42 -50.96
C VAL A 32 -12.68 -12.01 -50.96
N GLU A 33 -13.18 -11.55 -52.11
CA GLU A 33 -14.60 -11.38 -52.45
C GLU A 33 -14.97 -12.47 -53.48
N PRO A 34 -16.22 -12.99 -53.57
CA PRO A 34 -17.29 -12.17 -54.17
C PRO A 34 -18.76 -12.46 -53.72
N LYS A 35 -19.61 -11.44 -53.93
CA LYS A 35 -21.03 -11.46 -54.37
C LYS A 35 -21.91 -12.69 -54.02
N GLY A 36 -22.91 -12.45 -53.16
CA GLY A 36 -24.13 -13.26 -53.00
C GLY A 36 -25.33 -12.37 -52.68
N LEU A 37 -26.56 -12.82 -52.96
CA LEU A 37 -27.80 -12.04 -52.80
C LEU A 37 -28.77 -12.73 -51.82
N SER A 38 -29.65 -11.92 -51.22
CA SER A 38 -31.02 -12.25 -50.76
C SER A 38 -31.27 -12.53 -49.26
N VAL A 39 -32.35 -11.88 -48.80
CA VAL A 39 -33.30 -12.24 -47.71
C VAL A 39 -32.80 -12.22 -46.26
N ALA A 40 -33.70 -11.77 -45.38
CA ALA A 40 -33.48 -11.57 -43.95
C ALA A 40 -34.03 -12.72 -43.09
N SER A 41 -33.48 -12.86 -41.90
CA SER A 41 -34.17 -13.39 -40.72
C SER A 41 -33.58 -12.76 -39.45
N ASP A 42 -34.44 -12.37 -38.52
CA ASP A 42 -34.02 -11.66 -37.30
C ASP A 42 -33.38 -12.61 -36.27
N THR A 43 -32.32 -12.14 -35.62
CA THR A 43 -31.87 -12.67 -34.33
C THR A 43 -31.22 -11.53 -33.54
N THR A 44 -31.98 -10.89 -32.66
CA THR A 44 -31.50 -9.81 -31.79
C THR A 44 -30.58 -10.38 -30.71
N SER A 45 -29.26 -10.37 -30.96
CA SER A 45 -28.26 -10.66 -29.93
C SER A 45 -28.18 -9.50 -28.92
N SER A 46 -28.30 -9.82 -27.63
CA SER A 46 -28.17 -8.83 -26.57
C SER A 46 -26.71 -8.36 -26.46
N ALA A 47 -26.44 -7.14 -26.92
CA ALA A 47 -25.12 -6.53 -26.79
C ALA A 47 -24.88 -6.11 -25.34
N ALA A 48 -23.80 -6.61 -24.73
CA ALA A 48 -23.43 -6.24 -23.37
C ALA A 48 -23.14 -4.73 -23.28
N VAL A 49 -23.96 -4.00 -22.52
CA VAL A 49 -23.82 -2.56 -22.29
C VAL A 49 -22.69 -2.32 -21.28
N GLY A 50 -21.45 -2.42 -21.74
CA GLY A 50 -20.26 -2.07 -20.96
C GLY A 50 -20.29 -0.59 -20.57
N VAL A 51 -20.23 -0.30 -19.27
CA VAL A 51 -20.37 1.04 -18.71
C VAL A 51 -19.17 1.89 -19.12
N ARG A 52 -19.40 2.94 -19.93
CA ARG A 52 -18.32 3.81 -20.40
C ARG A 52 -17.99 4.89 -19.36
N ILE A 53 -17.21 4.50 -18.34
CA ILE A 53 -16.58 5.45 -17.41
C ILE A 53 -15.91 6.58 -18.23
N PRO A 54 -16.30 7.86 -18.07
CA PRO A 54 -15.76 8.96 -18.85
C PRO A 54 -14.22 9.02 -18.78
N PRO A 55 -13.48 9.05 -19.91
CA PRO A 55 -12.01 9.06 -19.90
C PRO A 55 -11.39 10.22 -19.13
N ALA A 56 -12.13 11.32 -18.92
CA ALA A 56 -11.73 12.42 -18.06
C ALA A 56 -11.58 12.01 -16.57
N TRP A 57 -12.37 11.05 -16.09
CA TRP A 57 -12.30 10.49 -14.74
C TRP A 57 -11.19 9.44 -14.59
N LEU A 58 -10.63 8.95 -15.70
CA LEU A 58 -9.51 8.00 -15.73
C LEU A 58 -8.15 8.68 -15.99
N ARG A 59 -8.05 10.01 -15.85
CA ARG A 59 -6.77 10.74 -15.89
C ARG A 59 -6.11 10.73 -14.50
N PRO A 60 -4.87 10.25 -14.36
CA PRO A 60 -4.11 10.39 -13.12
C PRO A 60 -3.93 11.87 -12.75
N ARG A 61 -4.32 12.25 -11.54
CA ARG A 61 -4.00 13.58 -10.99
C ARG A 61 -2.68 13.51 -10.24
N SER A 62 -1.75 14.40 -10.57
CA SER A 62 -0.36 14.45 -10.07
C SER A 62 -0.28 14.79 -8.58
N ALA A 63 -0.59 13.82 -7.72
CA ALA A 63 -0.72 13.97 -6.27
C ALA A 63 0.60 14.24 -5.50
N LEU A 64 1.72 14.47 -6.20
CA LEU A 64 3.06 14.64 -5.61
C LEU A 64 3.12 15.81 -4.60
N GLY A 65 2.34 16.87 -4.83
CA GLY A 65 2.35 18.09 -4.02
C GLY A 65 1.71 18.00 -2.62
N ARG A 66 1.19 16.85 -2.18
CA ARG A 66 0.44 16.72 -0.89
C ARG A 66 0.99 15.71 0.12
N LEU A 67 2.10 15.04 -0.19
CA LEU A 67 2.81 14.14 0.76
C LEU A 67 4.24 14.61 1.11
N ALA A 68 4.79 15.56 0.35
CA ALA A 68 6.12 16.13 0.58
C ALA A 68 6.12 17.43 1.40
N ALA A 69 4.95 17.92 1.83
CA ALA A 69 4.84 19.06 2.73
C ALA A 69 5.16 18.61 4.17
N GLY A 70 6.44 18.69 4.54
CA GLY A 70 6.93 18.28 5.85
C GLY A 70 6.34 19.08 7.02
N GLN A 71 6.45 18.52 8.22
CA GLN A 71 6.05 19.17 9.46
C GLN A 71 6.82 20.49 9.63
N SER A 72 6.10 21.60 9.82
CA SER A 72 6.67 22.89 10.17
C SER A 72 6.01 23.37 11.46
N LEU A 73 6.80 23.46 12.54
CA LEU A 73 6.34 23.88 13.85
C LEU A 73 6.19 25.42 13.91
N CYS A 74 5.24 25.88 14.71
CA CYS A 74 4.93 27.30 14.83
C CYS A 74 6.03 28.07 15.59
N ALA A 75 6.57 29.12 14.97
CA ALA A 75 7.45 30.12 15.59
C ALA A 75 7.17 31.52 14.98
N LYS A 76 7.54 32.60 15.69
CA LYS A 76 7.17 33.99 15.33
C LYS A 76 8.35 34.87 14.90
N SER A 77 8.02 35.82 14.01
CA SER A 77 8.51 37.21 13.87
C SER A 77 9.90 37.56 13.29
N THR A 78 9.89 38.75 12.65
CA THR A 78 10.97 39.74 12.39
C THR A 78 12.03 39.54 11.27
N GLU A 79 11.64 40.00 10.06
CA GLU A 79 12.22 41.18 9.34
C GLU A 79 13.54 41.11 8.52
N ALA A 80 13.64 42.03 7.54
CA ALA A 80 14.71 42.36 6.58
C ALA A 80 14.76 41.59 5.22
N ALA A 81 15.18 42.31 4.16
CA ALA A 81 15.07 41.96 2.72
C ALA A 81 15.97 42.91 1.87
N PRO A 82 16.03 42.85 0.50
CA PRO A 82 15.52 41.86 -0.45
C PRO A 82 16.71 41.02 -0.99
N PRO A 83 17.10 40.84 -2.29
CA PRO A 83 16.52 41.09 -3.64
C PRO A 83 15.77 39.84 -4.22
N SER A 84 15.14 39.80 -5.41
CA SER A 84 14.76 40.81 -6.43
C SER A 84 13.64 40.28 -7.38
N LEU A 85 13.27 41.12 -8.36
CA LEU A 85 12.34 40.98 -9.50
C LEU A 85 12.71 39.85 -10.52
N PRO A 86 11.76 39.28 -11.30
CA PRO A 86 10.81 40.02 -12.16
C PRO A 86 9.30 39.83 -11.93
N LEU A 87 8.59 40.96 -12.12
CA LEU A 87 7.19 41.18 -12.56
C LEU A 87 6.10 40.14 -12.17
N LYS A 88 5.25 40.54 -11.21
CA LYS A 88 3.92 39.93 -11.00
C LYS A 88 2.97 40.24 -12.17
N VAL A 89 2.29 39.20 -12.68
CA VAL A 89 0.92 39.36 -13.19
C VAL A 89 -0.02 39.41 -11.97
N ALA A 90 -0.99 40.31 -11.95
CA ALA A 90 -1.96 40.39 -10.87
C ALA A 90 -2.99 39.26 -10.97
N TYR A 91 -3.00 38.35 -9.99
CA TYR A 91 -4.13 37.44 -9.78
C TYR A 91 -5.13 38.12 -8.83
N GLU A 92 -6.31 38.45 -9.35
CA GLU A 92 -7.41 38.96 -8.55
C GLU A 92 -7.97 37.83 -7.65
N PRO A 93 -8.03 38.02 -6.32
CA PRO A 93 -8.35 36.92 -5.41
C PRO A 93 -9.83 36.56 -5.47
N GLN A 94 -10.18 35.55 -6.27
CA GLN A 94 -11.50 34.95 -6.24
C GLN A 94 -11.84 34.47 -4.80
N PRO A 95 -13.06 34.71 -4.31
CA PRO A 95 -13.42 34.43 -2.92
C PRO A 95 -13.40 32.92 -2.64
N THR A 96 -12.32 32.46 -1.98
CA THR A 96 -12.21 31.08 -1.52
C THR A 96 -13.27 30.81 -0.45
N LYS A 97 -14.37 30.17 -0.84
CA LYS A 97 -15.38 29.66 0.09
C LYS A 97 -14.68 28.85 1.19
N PRO A 98 -15.06 29.03 2.48
CA PRO A 98 -14.39 28.33 3.57
C PRO A 98 -14.50 26.83 3.36
N LYS A 99 -13.36 26.12 3.50
CA LYS A 99 -13.36 24.66 3.48
C LYS A 99 -14.19 24.15 4.66
N PRO A 100 -15.04 23.12 4.49
CA PRO A 100 -15.72 22.49 5.61
C PRO A 100 -14.69 21.77 6.48
N VAL A 101 -14.21 22.45 7.52
CA VAL A 101 -13.45 21.81 8.60
C VAL A 101 -14.46 21.06 9.46
N TYR A 102 -14.63 19.77 9.17
CA TYR A 102 -15.45 18.88 9.99
C TYR A 102 -14.82 18.77 11.39
N ALA A 103 -15.32 19.57 12.33
CA ALA A 103 -14.84 19.62 13.71
C ALA A 103 -15.05 18.24 14.39
N THR A 104 -14.01 17.41 14.35
CA THR A 104 -14.06 15.99 14.72
C THR A 104 -13.14 15.65 15.90
N ASP A 105 -13.07 16.56 16.86
CA ASP A 105 -12.60 16.27 18.23
C ASP A 105 -13.52 15.27 18.96
N SER A 106 -14.68 14.96 18.39
CA SER A 106 -15.53 13.85 18.80
C SER A 106 -14.82 12.50 18.64
N LYS A 107 -14.68 11.77 19.76
CA LYS A 107 -14.21 10.37 19.80
C LYS A 107 -15.13 9.39 19.03
N LYS A 108 -16.28 9.85 18.53
CA LYS A 108 -17.28 9.08 17.78
C LYS A 108 -16.96 8.96 16.29
N LEU A 109 -17.57 7.97 15.63
CA LEU A 109 -17.68 7.90 14.17
C LEU A 109 -18.89 8.73 13.70
N LEU A 110 -18.71 9.63 12.74
CA LEU A 110 -19.84 10.33 12.11
C LEU A 110 -20.40 9.49 10.97
N VAL A 111 -21.72 9.37 10.91
CA VAL A 111 -22.47 8.52 9.95
C VAL A 111 -23.45 9.37 9.15
N SER A 112 -23.49 9.20 7.83
CA SER A 112 -24.47 9.88 6.98
C SER A 112 -25.88 9.32 7.21
N PRO A 113 -26.94 10.15 7.28
CA PRO A 113 -28.33 9.69 7.28
C PRO A 113 -28.67 8.73 6.12
N ARG A 114 -27.90 8.77 5.03
CA ARG A 114 -27.99 7.85 3.88
C ARG A 114 -27.68 6.39 4.21
N GLN A 115 -27.01 6.13 5.33
CA GLN A 115 -26.70 4.77 5.83
C GLN A 115 -27.77 4.23 6.80
N ARG A 116 -28.84 4.98 7.07
CA ARG A 116 -29.93 4.55 7.96
C ARG A 116 -30.58 3.27 7.44
N GLY A 117 -30.60 2.23 8.28
CA GLY A 117 -31.10 0.90 7.92
C GLY A 117 -30.06 -0.03 7.30
N ASN A 118 -28.79 0.39 7.17
CA ASN A 118 -27.70 -0.51 6.84
C ASN A 118 -27.33 -1.38 8.05
N VAL A 119 -27.44 -2.71 7.90
CA VAL A 119 -27.10 -3.73 8.92
C VAL A 119 -25.68 -3.54 9.49
N LEU A 120 -24.76 -2.98 8.69
CA LEU A 120 -23.40 -2.62 9.15
C LEU A 120 -23.41 -1.80 10.46
N LEU A 121 -24.37 -0.89 10.65
CA LEU A 121 -24.46 -0.03 11.84
C LEU A 121 -24.75 -0.79 13.14
N GLU A 122 -25.36 -1.98 13.05
CA GLU A 122 -25.64 -2.89 14.19
C GLU A 122 -24.41 -3.76 14.55
N MET A 123 -23.45 -3.82 13.62
CA MET A 123 -22.22 -4.60 13.74
C MET A 123 -21.04 -3.75 14.26
N ILE A 124 -21.14 -2.41 14.19
CA ILE A 124 -20.23 -1.49 14.89
C ILE A 124 -20.59 -1.49 16.39
N ARG A 125 -19.65 -1.90 17.25
CA ARG A 125 -19.86 -2.06 18.70
C ARG A 125 -18.72 -1.53 19.56
N HIS A 126 -17.49 -1.52 19.04
CA HIS A 126 -16.30 -1.03 19.73
C HIS A 126 -16.11 0.49 19.58
N VAL A 127 -16.91 1.14 18.72
CA VAL A 127 -16.86 2.58 18.43
C VAL A 127 -18.26 3.17 18.53
N ALA A 128 -18.44 4.14 19.41
CA ALA A 128 -19.67 4.93 19.45
C ALA A 128 -19.81 5.77 18.18
N TRP A 129 -21.03 5.85 17.62
CA TRP A 129 -21.29 6.58 16.39
C TRP A 129 -22.51 7.51 16.51
N GLU A 130 -22.61 8.51 15.65
CA GLU A 130 -23.73 9.44 15.60
C GLU A 130 -24.06 9.89 14.17
N TYR A 131 -25.32 10.20 13.89
CA TYR A 131 -25.72 10.76 12.60
C TYR A 131 -25.30 12.23 12.50
N SER A 132 -24.72 12.61 11.36
CA SER A 132 -24.33 13.98 11.02
C SER A 132 -24.59 14.24 9.55
N ASP A 133 -24.90 15.47 9.15
CA ASP A 133 -25.16 15.79 7.74
C ASP A 133 -23.83 15.82 6.94
N ILE A 134 -23.51 14.69 6.31
CA ILE A 134 -22.23 14.43 5.63
C ILE A 134 -22.45 13.76 4.26
N GLU A 135 -21.74 14.26 3.24
CA GLU A 135 -21.71 13.74 1.86
C GLU A 135 -21.00 12.37 1.72
N PRO A 136 -19.85 12.07 2.39
CA PRO A 136 -19.35 10.69 2.48
C PRO A 136 -20.22 9.86 3.42
N ASP A 137 -20.15 8.53 3.35
CA ASP A 137 -21.00 7.67 4.20
C ASP A 137 -20.56 7.67 5.67
N TYR A 138 -19.25 7.76 5.91
CA TYR A 138 -18.63 7.73 7.23
C TYR A 138 -17.47 8.73 7.32
N ILE A 139 -17.30 9.42 8.45
CA ILE A 139 -16.09 10.19 8.78
C ILE A 139 -15.53 9.69 10.11
N PHE A 140 -14.29 9.21 10.09
CA PHE A 140 -13.59 8.74 11.29
C PHE A 140 -12.59 9.77 11.83
N GLY A 141 -12.11 10.72 11.02
CA GLY A 141 -11.31 11.86 11.51
C GLY A 141 -11.24 13.02 10.52
N PRO A 142 -10.59 14.14 10.88
CA PRO A 142 -10.72 15.43 10.18
C PRO A 142 -10.44 15.38 8.67
N CYS A 143 -9.46 14.58 8.26
CA CYS A 143 -9.05 14.40 6.86
C CYS A 143 -9.31 12.98 6.33
N HIS A 144 -10.12 12.17 7.03
CA HIS A 144 -10.26 10.72 6.80
C HIS A 144 -11.74 10.28 6.74
N CYS A 145 -12.19 9.84 5.56
CA CYS A 145 -13.57 9.41 5.33
C CYS A 145 -13.65 8.05 4.61
N ALA A 146 -14.82 7.41 4.71
CA ALA A 146 -15.12 6.16 4.02
C ALA A 146 -16.48 6.19 3.32
N PHE A 147 -16.58 5.37 2.28
CA PHE A 147 -17.79 5.04 1.55
C PHE A 147 -18.08 3.55 1.71
N PHE A 148 -19.36 3.19 1.67
CA PHE A 148 -19.80 1.79 1.67
C PHE A 148 -20.59 1.48 0.41
N LEU A 149 -20.21 0.39 -0.26
CA LEU A 149 -20.81 -0.08 -1.51
C LEU A 149 -20.99 -1.60 -1.46
N SER A 150 -22.19 -2.10 -1.78
CA SER A 150 -22.38 -3.52 -2.11
C SER A 150 -22.18 -3.72 -3.61
N LEU A 151 -21.55 -4.82 -4.03
CA LEU A 151 -21.40 -5.13 -5.45
C LEU A 151 -22.76 -5.35 -6.13
N ARG A 152 -23.73 -5.93 -5.42
CA ARG A 152 -25.10 -6.08 -5.91
C ARG A 152 -25.76 -4.72 -6.18
N TYR A 153 -25.50 -3.72 -5.33
CA TYR A 153 -25.97 -2.35 -5.57
C TYR A 153 -25.19 -1.65 -6.70
N HIS A 154 -23.88 -1.90 -6.81
CA HIS A 154 -23.05 -1.36 -7.89
C HIS A 154 -23.47 -1.89 -9.27
N ASN A 155 -23.77 -3.18 -9.39
CA ASN A 155 -24.26 -3.79 -10.63
C ASN A 155 -25.63 -3.23 -11.06
N LEU A 156 -26.44 -2.72 -10.11
CA LEU A 156 -27.68 -1.99 -10.38
C LEU A 156 -27.46 -0.50 -10.69
N ASN A 157 -26.43 0.13 -10.12
CA ASN A 157 -26.16 1.57 -10.18
C ASN A 157 -24.64 1.82 -10.36
N PRO A 158 -24.08 1.56 -11.55
CA PRO A 158 -22.62 1.55 -11.72
C PRO A 158 -21.98 2.93 -11.57
N GLU A 159 -22.63 3.97 -12.11
CA GLU A 159 -22.09 5.35 -12.11
C GLU A 159 -22.12 6.02 -10.73
N TYR A 160 -23.03 5.59 -9.84
CA TYR A 160 -23.33 6.19 -8.53
C TYR A 160 -22.09 6.48 -7.67
N ILE A 161 -21.19 5.49 -7.55
CA ILE A 161 -20.03 5.62 -6.67
C ILE A 161 -18.95 6.52 -7.28
N PHE A 162 -18.80 6.50 -8.60
CA PHE A 162 -17.82 7.32 -9.31
C PHE A 162 -18.17 8.80 -9.19
N GLU A 163 -19.46 9.16 -9.34
CA GLU A 163 -19.94 10.54 -9.11
C GLU A 163 -19.71 11.01 -7.66
N ARG A 164 -20.10 10.21 -6.67
CA ARG A 164 -19.93 10.57 -5.24
C ARG A 164 -18.47 10.76 -4.87
N LEU A 165 -17.59 9.87 -5.34
CA LEU A 165 -16.15 10.01 -5.10
C LEU A 165 -15.57 11.24 -5.81
N HIS A 166 -16.00 11.55 -7.03
CA HIS A 166 -15.50 12.70 -7.78
C HIS A 166 -15.74 14.05 -7.06
N LYS A 167 -16.87 14.19 -6.34
CA LYS A 167 -17.21 15.39 -5.57
C LYS A 167 -16.27 15.68 -4.39
N LEU A 168 -15.62 14.66 -3.82
CA LEU A 168 -14.93 14.76 -2.52
C LEU A 168 -13.41 14.55 -2.55
N GLN A 169 -12.83 14.18 -3.70
CA GLN A 169 -11.39 13.98 -3.91
C GLN A 169 -10.49 15.22 -3.67
N SER A 170 -11.09 16.41 -3.51
CA SER A 170 -10.39 17.64 -3.14
C SER A 170 -10.34 17.89 -1.62
N THR A 171 -11.28 17.33 -0.85
CA THR A 171 -11.55 17.69 0.55
C THR A 171 -10.79 16.82 1.55
N PHE A 172 -10.76 15.50 1.35
CA PHE A 172 -10.16 14.55 2.28
C PHE A 172 -8.76 14.09 1.80
N GLN A 173 -7.90 13.68 2.75
CA GLN A 173 -6.54 13.18 2.48
C GLN A 173 -6.54 11.66 2.29
N LEU A 174 -7.33 10.94 3.10
CA LEU A 174 -7.62 9.53 2.90
C LEU A 174 -9.11 9.37 2.60
N ILE A 175 -9.39 8.67 1.49
CA ILE A 175 -10.72 8.19 1.15
C ILE A 175 -10.64 6.67 1.03
N VAL A 176 -11.43 5.96 1.84
CA VAL A 176 -11.55 4.50 1.78
C VAL A 176 -12.87 4.12 1.12
N LEU A 177 -12.85 3.23 0.14
CA LEU A 177 -14.04 2.60 -0.41
C LEU A 177 -14.13 1.17 0.13
N ILE A 178 -15.05 0.93 1.05
CA ILE A 178 -15.34 -0.41 1.57
C ILE A 178 -16.38 -1.06 0.68
N VAL A 179 -15.98 -2.14 0.01
CA VAL A 179 -16.79 -2.89 -0.95
C VAL A 179 -17.21 -4.21 -0.31
N LEU A 180 -18.50 -4.38 -0.06
CA LEU A 180 -19.09 -5.67 0.33
C LEU A 180 -19.25 -6.54 -0.93
N VAL A 181 -18.60 -7.70 -0.92
CA VAL A 181 -18.69 -8.70 -1.98
C VAL A 181 -19.91 -9.60 -1.74
N ASP A 182 -21.06 -9.17 -2.27
CA ASP A 182 -22.38 -9.84 -2.12
C ASP A 182 -22.94 -10.39 -3.45
N VAL A 183 -22.05 -10.77 -4.38
CA VAL A 183 -22.36 -11.30 -5.73
C VAL A 183 -21.31 -12.34 -6.13
N ASP A 184 -21.73 -13.42 -6.81
CA ASP A 184 -20.83 -14.49 -7.26
C ASP A 184 -19.83 -14.04 -8.34
N ASP A 185 -20.28 -13.39 -9.42
CA ASP A 185 -19.39 -12.68 -10.35
C ASP A 185 -19.03 -11.29 -9.83
N ALA A 186 -18.01 -11.27 -8.98
CA ALA A 186 -17.37 -10.05 -8.51
C ALA A 186 -16.24 -9.56 -9.46
N HIS A 187 -15.80 -10.35 -10.45
CA HIS A 187 -14.53 -10.10 -11.12
C HIS A 187 -14.56 -8.83 -12.01
N HIS A 188 -15.62 -8.66 -12.80
CA HIS A 188 -15.77 -7.48 -13.65
C HIS A 188 -15.90 -6.16 -12.86
N PRO A 189 -16.83 -6.00 -11.89
CA PRO A 189 -16.95 -4.75 -11.14
C PRO A 189 -15.72 -4.46 -10.28
N LEU A 190 -15.06 -5.47 -9.70
CA LEU A 190 -13.83 -5.24 -8.91
C LEU A 190 -12.66 -4.76 -9.78
N LYS A 191 -12.55 -5.19 -11.05
CA LYS A 191 -11.55 -4.62 -11.99
C LYS A 191 -11.78 -3.12 -12.20
N GLU A 192 -13.03 -2.70 -12.39
CA GLU A 192 -13.37 -1.30 -12.63
C GLU A 192 -13.18 -0.42 -11.39
N LEU A 193 -13.70 -0.85 -10.23
CA LEU A 193 -13.53 -0.14 -8.95
C LEU A 193 -12.05 0.02 -8.58
N ASN A 194 -11.23 -1.01 -8.78
CA ASN A 194 -9.79 -0.94 -8.52
C ASN A 194 -9.07 0.02 -9.50
N LYS A 195 -9.38 -0.05 -10.80
CA LYS A 195 -8.85 0.87 -11.83
C LYS A 195 -9.18 2.33 -11.56
N PHE A 196 -10.40 2.61 -11.09
CA PHE A 196 -10.82 3.95 -10.64
C PHE A 196 -10.07 4.37 -9.37
N GLY A 197 -10.00 3.50 -8.36
CA GLY A 197 -9.36 3.78 -7.07
C GLY A 197 -7.87 4.11 -7.20
N LEU A 198 -7.14 3.32 -7.99
CA LEU A 198 -5.72 3.58 -8.28
C LEU A 198 -5.51 4.93 -8.98
N THR A 199 -6.41 5.33 -9.87
CA THR A 199 -6.30 6.58 -10.64
C THR A 199 -6.65 7.83 -9.81
N GLN A 200 -7.68 7.75 -8.97
CA GLN A 200 -8.16 8.88 -8.16
C GLN A 200 -7.64 8.88 -6.71
N ASN A 201 -6.68 8.02 -6.38
CA ASN A 201 -6.10 7.84 -5.04
C ASN A 201 -7.13 7.52 -3.94
N VAL A 202 -8.09 6.65 -4.27
CA VAL A 202 -9.05 6.07 -3.31
C VAL A 202 -8.58 4.67 -2.93
N THR A 203 -8.49 4.39 -1.62
CA THR A 203 -8.10 3.07 -1.10
C THR A 203 -9.31 2.14 -1.14
N VAL A 204 -9.33 1.19 -2.08
CA VAL A 204 -10.38 0.16 -2.13
C VAL A 204 -10.05 -0.95 -1.14
N MET A 205 -11.02 -1.33 -0.29
CA MET A 205 -10.94 -2.47 0.60
C MET A 205 -12.15 -3.38 0.39
N LEU A 206 -11.90 -4.69 0.31
CA LEU A 206 -12.95 -5.69 0.12
C LEU A 206 -13.35 -6.27 1.47
N ALA A 207 -14.64 -6.53 1.66
CA ALA A 207 -15.18 -7.27 2.79
C ALA A 207 -16.13 -8.35 2.27
N TRP A 208 -16.06 -9.54 2.86
CA TRP A 208 -16.92 -10.69 2.57
C TRP A 208 -18.12 -10.77 3.54
N SER A 209 -18.19 -9.89 4.54
CA SER A 209 -19.34 -9.78 5.45
C SER A 209 -19.56 -8.35 5.97
N PRO A 210 -20.79 -7.98 6.37
CA PRO A 210 -21.06 -6.71 7.05
C PRO A 210 -20.31 -6.56 8.40
N LEU A 211 -20.01 -7.68 9.08
CA LEU A 211 -19.19 -7.70 10.30
C LEU A 211 -17.74 -7.24 10.04
N GLU A 212 -17.16 -7.75 8.96
CA GLU A 212 -15.80 -7.41 8.52
C GLU A 212 -15.72 -5.94 8.07
N ALA A 213 -16.72 -5.48 7.29
CA ALA A 213 -16.85 -4.07 6.90
C ALA A 213 -16.97 -3.12 8.12
N ALA A 214 -17.76 -3.49 9.14
CA ALA A 214 -17.85 -2.75 10.39
C ALA A 214 -16.50 -2.73 11.14
N ARG A 215 -15.84 -3.89 11.27
CA ARG A 215 -14.51 -3.99 11.90
C ARG A 215 -13.45 -3.16 11.22
N TYR A 216 -13.47 -3.00 9.90
CA TYR A 216 -12.55 -2.08 9.22
C TYR A 216 -12.77 -0.62 9.64
N LEU A 217 -14.02 -0.15 9.74
CA LEU A 217 -14.33 1.19 10.24
C LEU A 217 -13.91 1.38 11.71
N GLU A 218 -14.07 0.36 12.55
CA GLU A 218 -13.60 0.37 13.94
C GLU A 218 -12.07 0.50 14.01
N CYS A 219 -11.34 -0.33 13.26
CA CYS A 219 -9.88 -0.27 13.15
C CYS A 219 -9.39 1.07 12.62
N PHE A 220 -10.11 1.68 11.66
CA PHE A 220 -9.77 3.00 11.13
C PHE A 220 -10.01 4.13 12.15
N LYS A 221 -11.09 4.09 12.93
CA LYS A 221 -11.31 5.08 13.99
C LYS A 221 -10.30 4.92 15.13
N ALA A 222 -9.94 3.69 15.49
CA ALA A 222 -8.95 3.40 16.52
C ALA A 222 -7.52 3.83 16.12
N SER A 223 -7.14 3.62 14.85
CA SER A 223 -5.76 3.88 14.39
C SER A 223 -5.41 5.36 14.17
N ILE A 224 -6.37 6.27 13.96
CA ILE A 224 -6.09 7.72 13.80
C ILE A 224 -5.28 8.30 14.98
N ASN A 225 -5.65 7.92 16.21
CA ASN A 225 -5.06 8.49 17.43
C ASN A 225 -3.86 7.68 17.94
N LYS A 226 -3.43 6.65 17.22
CA LYS A 226 -2.35 5.77 17.66
C LYS A 226 -1.00 6.43 17.33
N PRO A 227 -0.12 6.68 18.33
CA PRO A 227 1.18 7.32 18.08
C PRO A 227 2.07 6.43 17.20
N PRO A 228 3.05 7.01 16.47
CA PRO A 228 3.97 6.25 15.62
C PRO A 228 4.88 5.30 16.40
N GLU A 229 5.02 5.50 17.71
CA GLU A 229 5.82 4.67 18.63
C GLU A 229 5.19 3.28 18.80
N ASP A 230 3.88 3.20 19.08
CA ASP A 230 3.12 1.94 19.17
C ASP A 230 2.99 1.16 17.82
N LEU A 231 3.55 1.70 16.73
CA LEU A 231 3.63 1.05 15.42
C LEU A 231 5.03 0.48 15.12
N GLN A 232 6.02 0.78 15.97
CA GLN A 232 7.32 0.12 15.95
C GLN A 232 7.24 -1.19 16.77
N PRO A 233 7.93 -2.26 16.37
CA PRO A 233 8.03 -3.48 17.18
C PRO A 233 8.91 -3.23 18.41
N GLU A 234 8.29 -2.92 19.55
CA GLU A 234 8.83 -2.80 20.92
C GLU A 234 10.33 -2.46 21.06
N ALA A 235 10.73 -1.27 20.60
CA ALA A 235 12.03 -0.68 20.93
C ALA A 235 12.13 -0.21 22.41
N GLY A 236 11.11 -0.49 23.24
CA GLY A 236 10.91 0.10 24.57
C GLY A 236 11.85 -0.41 25.67
N GLU A 237 12.40 -1.62 25.56
CA GLU A 237 13.32 -2.18 26.55
C GLU A 237 14.80 -2.03 26.14
N ALA A 238 15.28 -0.79 25.94
CA ALA A 238 16.58 -0.51 25.31
C ALA A 238 17.84 -1.22 25.92
N GLY A 239 17.79 -1.70 27.17
CA GLY A 239 18.88 -2.50 27.78
C GLY A 239 18.76 -4.03 27.63
N SER A 240 17.58 -4.53 27.26
CA SER A 240 17.20 -5.96 27.17
C SER A 240 16.91 -6.34 25.71
N ALA A 241 16.01 -5.60 25.05
CA ALA A 241 15.68 -5.74 23.64
C ALA A 241 16.94 -5.60 22.76
N ALA A 242 17.80 -4.60 22.99
CA ALA A 242 19.02 -4.43 22.20
C ALA A 242 19.95 -5.67 22.19
N LYS A 243 19.98 -6.48 23.26
CA LYS A 243 20.71 -7.76 23.28
C LYS A 243 19.95 -8.87 22.56
N LYS A 244 18.63 -8.93 22.72
CA LYS A 244 17.73 -9.85 22.01
C LYS A 244 17.79 -9.63 20.49
N ASP A 245 17.85 -8.37 20.06
CA ASP A 245 17.96 -7.96 18.66
C ASP A 245 19.35 -8.27 18.08
N GLN A 246 20.43 -8.00 18.82
CA GLN A 246 21.78 -8.40 18.41
C GLN A 246 21.91 -9.93 18.28
N LEU A 247 21.33 -10.70 19.20
CA LEU A 247 21.29 -12.16 19.12
C LEU A 247 20.39 -12.66 17.98
N ALA A 248 19.28 -11.99 17.69
CA ALA A 248 18.42 -12.30 16.55
C ALA A 248 19.13 -12.03 15.22
N LEU A 249 19.73 -10.84 15.05
CA LEU A 249 20.52 -10.48 13.86
C LEU A 249 21.70 -11.44 13.63
N ALA A 250 22.42 -11.81 14.69
CA ALA A 250 23.53 -12.76 14.61
C ALA A 250 23.04 -14.19 14.30
N THR A 251 21.90 -14.59 14.86
CA THR A 251 21.25 -15.88 14.55
C THR A 251 20.83 -15.92 13.08
N ASP A 252 20.16 -14.87 12.60
CA ASP A 252 19.64 -14.78 11.24
C ASP A 252 20.79 -14.73 10.22
N PHE A 253 21.88 -13.99 10.52
CA PHE A 253 23.14 -14.03 9.77
C PHE A 253 23.69 -15.45 9.61
N PHE A 254 23.72 -16.24 10.69
CA PHE A 254 24.17 -17.64 10.59
C PHE A 254 23.20 -18.50 9.79
N THR A 255 21.88 -18.35 9.97
CA THR A 255 20.88 -19.14 9.22
C THR A 255 20.76 -18.76 7.73
N ALA A 256 21.32 -17.62 7.30
CA ALA A 256 21.51 -17.34 5.88
C ALA A 256 22.43 -18.38 5.20
N LEU A 257 23.29 -19.06 5.97
CA LEU A 257 24.03 -20.22 5.51
C LEU A 257 23.13 -21.47 5.62
N ARG A 258 22.71 -22.04 4.48
CA ARG A 258 21.85 -23.24 4.34
C ARG A 258 22.30 -24.49 5.16
N VAL A 259 23.53 -24.49 5.68
CA VAL A 259 24.15 -25.59 6.44
C VAL A 259 23.97 -25.42 7.96
N VAL A 260 23.66 -24.20 8.43
CA VAL A 260 23.56 -23.84 9.85
C VAL A 260 22.09 -23.61 10.20
N SER A 261 21.52 -24.46 11.05
CA SER A 261 20.15 -24.29 11.53
C SER A 261 20.07 -23.26 12.68
N ARG A 262 18.86 -22.83 13.05
CA ARG A 262 18.67 -21.84 14.12
C ARG A 262 19.18 -22.33 15.49
N SER A 263 19.13 -23.63 15.74
CA SER A 263 19.72 -24.25 16.93
C SER A 263 21.24 -24.36 16.85
N ASP A 264 21.83 -24.62 15.68
CA ASP A 264 23.29 -24.57 15.49
C ASP A 264 23.82 -23.14 15.72
N ALA A 265 23.14 -22.13 15.17
CA ALA A 265 23.48 -20.72 15.36
C ALA A 265 23.43 -20.31 16.84
N ALA A 266 22.39 -20.72 17.57
CA ALA A 266 22.28 -20.50 19.01
C ALA A 266 23.40 -21.22 19.80
N ALA A 267 23.78 -22.45 19.41
CA ALA A 267 24.88 -23.18 20.03
C ALA A 267 26.26 -22.50 19.79
N LEU A 268 26.50 -21.97 18.59
CA LEU A 268 27.70 -21.19 18.27
C LEU A 268 27.75 -19.89 19.08
N LEU A 269 26.67 -19.11 19.10
CA LEU A 269 26.59 -17.86 19.85
C LEU A 269 26.71 -18.07 21.37
N SER A 270 26.13 -19.14 21.90
CA SER A 270 26.24 -19.51 23.32
C SER A 270 27.67 -19.88 23.74
N LYS A 271 28.48 -20.44 22.82
CA LYS A 271 29.86 -20.88 23.10
C LYS A 271 30.92 -19.80 22.83
N PHE A 272 30.77 -19.05 21.74
CA PHE A 272 31.78 -18.09 21.25
C PHE A 272 31.39 -16.63 21.46
N GLY A 273 30.15 -16.32 21.85
CA GLY A 273 29.66 -14.97 22.10
C GLY A 273 29.50 -14.11 20.84
N THR A 274 30.59 -13.85 20.12
CA THR A 274 30.63 -12.96 18.96
C THR A 274 30.74 -13.70 17.63
N VAL A 275 30.11 -13.16 16.59
CA VAL A 275 30.23 -13.67 15.20
C VAL A 275 31.70 -13.69 14.75
N SER A 276 32.48 -12.69 15.17
CA SER A 276 33.92 -12.55 14.90
C SER A 276 34.76 -13.69 15.46
N GLU A 277 34.39 -14.25 16.62
CA GLU A 277 35.08 -15.41 17.22
C GLU A 277 34.68 -16.71 16.52
N VAL A 278 33.39 -16.90 16.20
CA VAL A 278 32.92 -18.06 15.41
C VAL A 278 33.62 -18.15 14.05
N ILE A 279 33.83 -17.00 13.38
CA ILE A 279 34.55 -16.90 12.09
C ILE A 279 36.04 -17.26 12.22
N LYS A 280 36.66 -16.99 13.37
CA LYS A 280 38.08 -17.27 13.65
C LYS A 280 38.33 -18.64 14.30
N ALA A 281 37.28 -19.32 14.76
CA ALA A 281 37.37 -20.57 15.48
C ALA A 281 37.99 -21.70 14.63
N ASP A 282 38.80 -22.54 15.27
CA ASP A 282 39.33 -23.74 14.63
C ASP A 282 38.26 -24.83 14.51
N LYS A 283 38.52 -25.81 13.62
CA LYS A 283 37.55 -26.88 13.33
C LYS A 283 37.19 -27.72 14.56
N LYS A 284 38.12 -27.99 15.48
CA LYS A 284 37.86 -28.79 16.70
C LYS A 284 37.03 -28.01 17.72
N SER A 285 37.24 -26.69 17.83
CA SER A 285 36.38 -25.82 18.65
C SER A 285 34.96 -25.73 18.09
N LEU A 286 34.79 -25.75 16.76
CA LEU A 286 33.47 -25.80 16.12
C LEU A 286 32.79 -27.19 16.26
N GLU A 287 33.54 -28.29 16.08
CA GLU A 287 33.03 -29.68 16.23
C GLU A 287 32.63 -30.02 17.67
N SER A 288 33.23 -29.36 18.67
CA SER A 288 32.83 -29.47 20.08
C SER A 288 31.62 -28.58 20.44
N CYS A 289 30.73 -28.30 19.48
CA CYS A 289 29.44 -27.65 19.70
C CYS A 289 28.31 -28.66 19.52
N ILE A 290 27.30 -28.63 20.40
CA ILE A 290 26.17 -29.56 20.36
C ILE A 290 25.42 -29.41 19.02
N GLY A 291 25.26 -30.52 18.29
CA GLY A 291 24.58 -30.56 16.98
C GLY A 291 25.45 -30.27 15.75
N ILE A 292 26.71 -29.87 15.93
CA ILE A 292 27.57 -29.39 14.83
C ILE A 292 28.65 -30.42 14.45
N GLY A 293 28.24 -31.44 13.69
CA GLY A 293 29.15 -32.48 13.19
C GLY A 293 30.16 -31.97 12.14
N SER A 294 31.25 -32.72 11.96
CA SER A 294 32.39 -32.41 11.08
C SER A 294 32.03 -32.04 9.64
N VAL A 295 30.93 -32.58 9.09
CA VAL A 295 30.39 -32.21 7.76
C VAL A 295 29.92 -30.76 7.74
N LYS A 296 29.17 -30.30 8.76
CA LYS A 296 28.73 -28.90 8.88
C LYS A 296 29.94 -27.98 9.02
N VAL A 297 30.88 -28.34 9.90
CA VAL A 297 32.10 -27.56 10.16
C VAL A 297 32.98 -27.45 8.91
N SER A 298 33.13 -28.54 8.15
CA SER A 298 33.91 -28.54 6.91
C SER A 298 33.34 -27.59 5.87
N ILE A 299 32.02 -27.61 5.65
CA ILE A 299 31.37 -26.72 4.67
C ILE A 299 31.35 -25.27 5.18
N PHE A 300 31.08 -25.04 6.47
CA PHE A 300 31.14 -23.71 7.09
C PHE A 300 32.53 -23.07 6.92
N HIS A 301 33.59 -23.80 7.24
CA HIS A 301 34.96 -23.34 7.10
C HIS A 301 35.36 -23.08 5.63
N ILE A 302 34.85 -23.87 4.68
CA ILE A 302 35.04 -23.60 3.24
C ILE A 302 34.36 -22.27 2.84
N ILE A 303 33.11 -22.03 3.27
CA ILE A 303 32.38 -20.80 2.97
C ILE A 303 33.09 -19.58 3.59
N VAL A 304 33.48 -19.66 4.86
CA VAL A 304 34.22 -18.57 5.55
C VAL A 304 35.57 -18.28 4.86
N THR A 305 36.30 -19.32 4.45
CA THR A 305 37.57 -19.18 3.72
C THR A 305 37.36 -18.59 2.32
N PHE A 306 36.22 -18.87 1.67
CA PHE A 306 35.86 -18.28 0.38
C PHE A 306 35.56 -16.78 0.53
N LEU A 307 34.65 -16.41 1.44
CA LEU A 307 34.27 -15.02 1.69
C LEU A 307 35.48 -14.14 2.07
N GLY A 308 36.32 -14.61 2.99
CA GLY A 308 37.55 -13.90 3.37
C GLY A 308 38.58 -13.74 2.24
N ARG A 309 38.51 -14.56 1.18
CA ARG A 309 39.36 -14.42 -0.02
C ARG A 309 38.79 -13.43 -1.03
N GLU A 310 37.47 -13.25 -1.09
CA GLU A 310 36.86 -12.20 -1.91
C GLU A 310 37.10 -10.82 -1.30
N ASP A 311 37.03 -10.70 0.04
CA ASP A 311 37.30 -9.44 0.75
C ASP A 311 38.75 -8.96 0.55
N LEU A 312 39.72 -9.88 0.61
CA LEU A 312 41.13 -9.58 0.31
C LEU A 312 41.34 -9.15 -1.15
N ARG A 313 40.60 -9.71 -2.11
CA ARG A 313 40.63 -9.30 -3.52
C ARG A 313 40.01 -7.92 -3.72
N SER A 314 38.84 -7.68 -3.12
CA SER A 314 38.13 -6.39 -3.13
C SER A 314 39.00 -5.28 -2.55
N THR A 315 39.61 -5.52 -1.39
CA THR A 315 40.50 -4.58 -0.71
C THR A 315 41.77 -4.32 -1.52
N SER A 316 42.39 -5.35 -2.09
CA SER A 316 43.56 -5.19 -2.98
C SER A 316 43.23 -4.35 -4.23
N LEU A 317 42.05 -4.55 -4.83
CA LEU A 317 41.59 -3.78 -5.99
C LEU A 317 41.26 -2.32 -5.65
N ARG A 318 40.77 -2.02 -4.45
CA ARG A 318 40.60 -0.63 -3.97
C ARG A 318 41.96 0.06 -3.72
N LEU A 319 42.88 -0.65 -3.05
CA LEU A 319 44.24 -0.15 -2.81
C LEU A 319 45.01 0.13 -4.12
N GLN A 320 44.83 -0.70 -5.15
CA GLN A 320 45.41 -0.43 -6.49
C GLN A 320 44.74 0.72 -7.25
N LYS A 321 43.53 1.15 -6.86
CA LYS A 321 42.84 2.32 -7.42
C LYS A 321 43.09 3.62 -6.67
N GLY A 322 43.65 3.56 -5.46
CA GLY A 322 43.86 4.73 -4.60
C GLY A 322 42.56 5.30 -3.99
N GLU A 323 41.46 4.54 -4.03
CA GLU A 323 40.18 4.92 -3.44
C GLU A 323 40.17 4.55 -1.94
N TYR A 324 40.24 5.57 -1.07
CA TYR A 324 40.06 5.52 0.38
C TYR A 324 38.78 6.28 0.79
#